data_AF-A0A2A2M2H4-F1
#
_entry.id   AF-A0A2A2M2H4-F1
#
_cell.length_a   1.000
_cell.length_b   1.000
_cell.length_c   1.000
_cell.angle_alpha   90.00
_cell.angle_beta   90.00
_cell.angle_gamma   90.00
#
_symmetry.space_group_name_H-M   'P 1'
#
loop_
_entity.id
_entity.type
_entity.pdbx_description
1 polymer ?
#
loop_
_entity_poly.entity_id
_entity_poly.type
_entity_poly.pdbx_seq_one_letter_code
_entity_poly.pdbx_strand_id
1 'polypeptide(L)'
;MMPTPADGPDSACTAPIRETLRETLRECSLPAALEAMGERWAFLILRAAFNGLHHFEEFQAELGIARNILANRLGRLVDHGILQREAMPADRRKIRYTLTEKGYALLPTMIALRQWGERWELCAPAFPILVDARDRRPIAPVAVQAHDGRILGKGDLIWALPEDVDDPT
;
A
#
# COMPACT_ATOMS: atom_id res chain seq x y z
N MET A 1 9.65 -24.91 -59.43
CA MET A 1 9.94 -23.48 -59.16
C MET A 1 8.58 -22.80 -59.06
N MET A 2 7.97 -22.50 -57.92
CA MET A 2 8.28 -22.54 -56.48
C MET A 2 6.98 -22.94 -55.74
N PRO A 3 7.02 -23.65 -54.61
CA PRO A 3 5.83 -23.82 -53.77
C PRO A 3 5.53 -22.50 -53.03
N THR A 4 4.27 -22.08 -53.07
CA THR A 4 3.72 -21.01 -52.22
C THR A 4 3.81 -21.47 -50.76
N PRO A 5 4.37 -20.69 -49.82
CA PRO A 5 4.33 -21.06 -48.43
C PRO A 5 2.92 -20.83 -47.88
N ALA A 6 2.43 -21.90 -47.27
CA ALA A 6 1.25 -22.08 -46.44
C ALA A 6 0.87 -20.86 -45.59
N ASP A 7 -0.45 -20.69 -45.49
CA ASP A 7 -1.15 -20.00 -44.41
C ASP A 7 -0.50 -20.34 -43.05
N GLY A 8 0.08 -19.31 -42.41
CA GLY A 8 0.55 -19.40 -41.04
C GLY A 8 -0.64 -19.41 -40.08
N PRO A 9 -0.64 -20.28 -39.06
CA PRO A 9 -1.75 -20.39 -38.13
C PRO A 9 -1.83 -19.13 -37.27
N ASP A 10 -3.05 -18.61 -37.16
CA ASP A 10 -3.59 -17.85 -36.03
C ASP A 10 -2.53 -17.28 -35.08
N SER A 11 -2.04 -16.08 -35.42
CA SER A 11 -1.60 -15.14 -34.39
C SER A 11 -2.86 -14.79 -33.60
N ALA A 12 -3.21 -15.63 -32.64
CA ALA A 12 -4.17 -15.32 -31.61
C ALA A 12 -3.73 -13.99 -31.01
N CYS A 13 -4.38 -12.91 -31.42
CA CYS A 13 -4.38 -11.67 -30.67
C CYS A 13 -4.91 -12.07 -29.29
N THR A 14 -4.00 -12.34 -28.35
CA THR A 14 -4.31 -12.46 -26.94
C THR A 14 -4.90 -11.11 -26.56
N ALA A 15 -6.24 -11.01 -26.65
CA ALA A 15 -6.94 -9.80 -26.30
C ALA A 15 -6.50 -9.46 -24.88
N PRO A 16 -6.01 -8.25 -24.61
CA PRO A 16 -5.57 -7.90 -23.27
C PRO A 16 -6.75 -8.14 -22.35
N ILE A 17 -6.59 -9.05 -21.39
CA ILE A 17 -7.60 -9.35 -20.37
C ILE A 17 -7.87 -8.01 -19.67
N ARG A 18 -8.99 -7.38 -20.04
CA ARG A 18 -9.50 -6.20 -19.35
C ARG A 18 -10.15 -6.73 -18.09
N GLU A 19 -9.67 -6.28 -16.94
CA GLU A 19 -10.28 -6.61 -15.66
C GLU A 19 -11.79 -6.32 -15.73
N THR A 20 -12.62 -7.36 -15.57
CA THR A 20 -14.06 -7.21 -15.48
C THR A 20 -14.38 -6.70 -14.08
N LEU A 21 -14.17 -5.39 -13.87
CA LEU A 21 -14.23 -4.72 -12.57
C LEU A 21 -15.50 -5.03 -11.75
N ARG A 22 -16.62 -5.44 -12.38
CA ARG A 22 -17.84 -5.85 -11.67
C ARG A 22 -17.79 -7.25 -11.07
N GLU A 23 -17.14 -8.20 -11.75
CA GLU A 23 -17.12 -9.62 -11.36
C GLU A 23 -15.96 -9.88 -10.40
N THR A 24 -14.80 -9.24 -10.63
CA THR A 24 -13.60 -9.41 -9.80
C THR A 24 -13.67 -8.65 -8.46
N LEU A 25 -14.66 -7.79 -8.21
CA LEU A 25 -14.80 -7.06 -6.92
C LEU A 25 -14.84 -7.97 -5.68
N ARG A 26 -15.27 -9.23 -5.84
CA ARG A 26 -15.32 -10.22 -4.75
C ARG A 26 -14.00 -10.96 -4.51
N GLU A 27 -13.10 -10.94 -5.50
CA GLU A 27 -11.78 -11.60 -5.48
C GLU A 27 -10.63 -10.57 -5.38
N CYS A 28 -10.92 -9.31 -5.72
CA CYS A 28 -10.02 -8.19 -5.63
C CYS A 28 -9.84 -7.81 -4.16
N SER A 29 -8.60 -7.79 -3.68
CA SER A 29 -8.25 -7.38 -2.32
C SER A 29 -8.31 -5.85 -2.14
N LEU A 30 -8.43 -5.08 -3.24
CA LEU A 30 -8.39 -3.62 -3.21
C LEU A 30 -9.58 -3.00 -2.45
N PRO A 31 -10.85 -3.39 -2.66
CA PRO A 31 -11.96 -2.91 -1.83
C PRO A 31 -11.77 -3.23 -0.35
N ALA A 32 -11.31 -4.44 0.00
CA ALA A 32 -11.05 -4.83 1.38
C ALA A 32 -9.89 -4.02 2.00
N ALA A 33 -8.85 -3.73 1.21
CA ALA A 33 -7.76 -2.84 1.60
C ALA A 33 -8.27 -1.41 1.80
N LEU A 34 -9.09 -0.87 0.90
CA LEU A 34 -9.68 0.46 1.01
C LEU A 34 -10.64 0.59 2.21
N GLU A 35 -11.40 -0.46 2.50
CA GLU A 35 -12.31 -0.54 3.66
C GLU A 35 -11.52 -0.63 4.98
N ALA A 36 -10.45 -1.42 5.02
CA ALA A 36 -9.53 -1.51 6.16
C ALA A 36 -8.72 -0.22 6.36
N MET A 37 -8.32 0.43 5.27
CA MET A 37 -7.71 1.77 5.25
C MET A 37 -8.74 2.89 5.45
N GLY A 38 -9.98 2.54 5.80
CA GLY A 38 -11.15 3.41 5.85
C GLY A 38 -10.87 4.87 6.22
N GLU A 39 -11.14 5.74 5.25
CA GLU A 39 -11.18 7.20 5.34
C GLU A 39 -9.86 7.88 5.77
N ARG A 40 -9.69 9.15 5.37
CA ARG A 40 -8.50 10.03 5.56
C ARG A 40 -7.69 9.81 6.86
N TRP A 41 -8.36 9.47 7.96
CA TRP A 41 -7.75 9.31 9.27
C TRP A 41 -6.87 8.06 9.43
N ALA A 42 -7.14 6.95 8.75
CA ALA A 42 -6.31 5.74 8.88
C ALA A 42 -4.86 6.01 8.46
N PHE A 43 -4.66 6.70 7.33
CA PHE A 43 -3.34 7.11 6.87
C PHE A 43 -2.64 8.08 7.83
N LEU A 44 -3.39 8.99 8.45
CA LEU A 44 -2.82 9.94 9.42
C LEU A 44 -2.41 9.25 10.73
N ILE A 45 -3.21 8.29 11.21
CA ILE A 45 -2.87 7.47 12.38
C ILE A 45 -1.66 6.59 12.09
N LEU A 46 -1.62 5.93 10.93
CA LEU A 46 -0.45 5.16 10.50
C LEU A 46 0.80 6.04 10.41
N ARG A 47 0.68 7.26 9.85
CA ARG A 47 1.80 8.22 9.77
C ARG A 47 2.32 8.59 11.16
N ALA A 48 1.42 8.83 12.10
CA ALA A 48 1.79 9.08 13.49
C ALA A 48 2.48 7.85 14.12
N ALA A 49 1.97 6.64 13.89
CA ALA A 49 2.58 5.41 14.41
C ALA A 49 3.98 5.15 13.82
N PHE A 50 4.18 5.39 12.52
CA PHE A 50 5.51 5.33 11.89
C PHE A 50 6.48 6.38 12.43
N ASN A 51 5.97 7.52 12.92
CA ASN A 51 6.76 8.53 13.61
C ASN A 51 7.01 8.21 15.11
N GLY A 52 6.61 7.02 15.57
CA GLY A 52 6.87 6.55 16.94
C GLY A 52 5.82 6.94 17.98
N LEU A 53 4.64 7.39 17.56
CA LEU A 53 3.52 7.59 18.49
C LEU A 53 2.92 6.24 18.88
N HIS A 54 2.63 6.09 20.17
CA HIS A 54 2.20 4.81 20.74
C HIS A 54 1.01 4.93 21.69
N HIS A 55 0.69 6.12 22.19
CA HIS A 55 -0.34 6.33 23.19
C HIS A 55 -1.48 7.19 22.65
N PHE A 56 -2.70 6.92 23.14
CA PHE A 56 -3.93 7.59 22.68
C PHE A 56 -3.82 9.12 22.75
N GLU A 57 -3.30 9.66 23.85
CA GLU A 57 -3.17 11.10 24.06
C GLU A 57 -2.13 11.72 23.10
N GLU A 58 -1.08 11.00 22.71
CA GLU A 58 -0.11 11.46 21.71
C GLU A 58 -0.78 11.57 20.34
N PHE A 59 -1.52 10.53 19.91
CA PHE A 59 -2.30 10.58 18.68
C PHE A 59 -3.33 11.71 18.69
N GLN A 60 -4.02 11.91 19.82
CA GLN A 60 -5.01 12.97 19.94
C GLN A 60 -4.38 14.36 19.81
N ALA A 61 -3.26 14.60 20.50
CA ALA A 61 -2.56 15.88 20.50
C ALA A 61 -1.98 16.21 19.11
N GLU A 62 -1.30 15.26 18.47
CA GLU A 62 -0.63 15.48 17.18
C GLU A 62 -1.60 15.54 15.98
N LEU A 63 -2.72 14.80 16.04
CA LEU A 63 -3.66 14.73 14.90
C LEU A 63 -4.85 15.70 15.02
N GLY A 64 -5.11 16.27 16.20
CA GLY A 64 -6.24 17.20 16.43
C GLY A 64 -7.62 16.58 16.21
N ILE A 65 -7.71 15.24 16.24
CA ILE A 65 -8.92 14.48 15.98
C ILE A 65 -9.79 14.38 17.24
N ALA A 66 -11.11 14.42 17.08
CA ALA A 66 -12.05 14.23 18.18
C ALA A 66 -11.87 12.84 18.82
N ARG A 67 -11.89 12.75 20.16
CA ARG A 67 -11.60 11.51 20.92
C ARG A 67 -12.45 10.32 20.50
N ASN A 68 -13.74 10.53 20.28
CA ASN A 68 -14.66 9.47 19.86
C ASN A 68 -14.29 8.90 18.48
N ILE A 69 -13.93 9.76 17.53
CA ILE A 69 -13.49 9.35 16.20
C ILE A 69 -12.15 8.62 16.28
N LEU A 70 -11.19 9.15 17.05
CA LEU A 70 -9.89 8.50 17.23
C LEU A 70 -10.04 7.11 17.85
N ALA A 71 -10.85 6.98 18.91
CA ALA A 71 -11.10 5.70 19.56
C ALA A 71 -11.70 4.69 18.60
N ASN A 72 -12.69 5.10 17.79
CA ASN A 72 -13.27 4.24 16.76
C ASN A 72 -12.24 3.82 15.70
N ARG A 73 -11.41 4.75 15.21
CA ARG A 73 -10.42 4.45 14.16
C ARG A 73 -9.27 3.58 14.65
N LEU A 74 -8.74 3.83 15.86
CA LEU A 74 -7.76 2.93 16.49
C LEU A 74 -8.36 1.54 16.73
N GLY A 75 -9.62 1.46 17.18
CA GLY A 75 -10.35 0.20 17.32
C GLY A 75 -10.38 -0.59 16.01
N ARG A 76 -10.81 0.04 14.91
CA ARG A 76 -10.84 -0.61 13.59
C ARG A 76 -9.46 -1.10 13.13
N LEU A 77 -8.41 -0.29 13.30
CA LEU A 77 -7.05 -0.70 12.95
C LEU A 77 -6.57 -1.90 13.77
N VAL A 78 -7.00 -2.00 15.03
CA VAL A 78 -6.73 -3.16 15.89
C VAL A 78 -7.55 -4.38 15.43
N ASP A 79 -8.84 -4.20 15.15
CA ASP A 79 -9.73 -5.28 14.69
C ASP A 79 -9.26 -5.87 13.35
N HIS A 80 -8.70 -5.05 12.46
CA HIS A 80 -8.09 -5.49 11.21
C HIS A 80 -6.66 -6.05 11.38
N GLY A 81 -6.11 -6.07 12.60
CA GLY A 81 -4.77 -6.58 12.90
C GLY A 81 -3.64 -5.73 12.34
N ILE A 82 -3.88 -4.46 12.03
CA ILE A 82 -2.87 -3.49 11.55
C ILE A 82 -2.10 -2.90 12.74
N LEU A 83 -2.81 -2.64 13.83
CA LEU A 83 -2.25 -2.28 15.12
C LEU A 83 -2.51 -3.40 16.13
N GLN A 84 -1.65 -3.53 17.13
CA GLN A 84 -1.94 -4.30 18.33
C GLN A 84 -2.09 -3.35 19.52
N ARG A 85 -2.93 -3.74 20.47
CA ARG A 85 -3.25 -2.96 21.67
C ARG A 85 -2.80 -3.73 22.90
N GLU A 86 -1.82 -3.18 23.61
CA GLU A 86 -1.22 -3.82 24.79
C GLU A 86 -1.30 -2.93 26.02
N ALA A 87 -1.63 -3.52 27.17
CA ALA A 87 -1.52 -2.82 28.45
C ALA A 87 -0.05 -2.79 28.90
N MET A 88 0.43 -1.62 29.32
CA MET A 88 1.80 -1.45 29.76
C MET A 88 2.07 -2.26 31.05
N PRO A 89 3.18 -3.00 31.14
CA PRO A 89 3.50 -3.78 32.34
C PRO A 89 3.62 -2.93 33.62
N ALA A 90 4.17 -1.72 33.49
CA ALA A 90 4.39 -0.79 34.59
C ALA A 90 3.11 -0.07 35.06
N ASP A 91 2.13 0.10 34.16
CA ASP A 91 0.85 0.73 34.47
C ASP A 91 -0.23 0.17 33.55
N ARG A 92 -1.03 -0.76 34.05
CA ARG A 92 -2.09 -1.43 33.28
C ARG A 92 -3.18 -0.49 32.78
N ARG A 93 -3.26 0.75 33.30
CA ARG A 93 -4.17 1.79 32.80
C ARG A 93 -3.65 2.43 31.52
N LYS A 94 -2.34 2.37 31.27
CA LYS A 94 -1.73 2.88 30.04
C LYS A 94 -1.77 1.82 28.96
N ILE A 95 -2.41 2.18 27.86
CA ILE A 95 -2.50 1.36 26.66
C ILE A 95 -1.47 1.85 25.65
N ARG A 96 -0.78 0.90 25.03
CA ARG A 96 0.15 1.09 23.94
C ARG A 96 -0.42 0.51 22.65
N TYR A 97 -0.32 1.27 21.58
CA TYR A 97 -0.62 0.86 20.21
C TYR A 97 0.68 0.73 19.44
N THR A 98 0.93 -0.44 18.85
CA THR A 98 2.12 -0.72 18.03
C THR A 98 1.71 -1.31 16.69
N LEU A 99 2.50 -1.02 15.65
CA LEU A 99 2.32 -1.64 14.33
C LEU A 99 2.62 -3.13 14.41
N THR A 100 1.76 -3.93 13.81
CA THR A 100 2.01 -5.35 13.56
C THR A 100 2.82 -5.51 12.28
N GLU A 101 3.23 -6.73 11.94
CA GLU A 101 3.83 -7.04 10.63
C GLU A 101 2.93 -6.57 9.47
N LYS A 102 1.62 -6.84 9.57
CA LYS A 102 0.62 -6.35 8.61
C LYS A 102 0.59 -4.82 8.52
N GLY A 103 0.77 -4.12 9.64
CA GLY A 103 0.85 -2.66 9.65
C GLY A 103 2.14 -2.12 9.01
N TYR A 104 3.29 -2.74 9.30
CA TYR A 104 4.56 -2.38 8.65
C TYR A 104 4.55 -2.62 7.15
N ALA A 105 3.83 -3.65 6.67
CA ALA A 105 3.67 -3.93 5.25
C ALA A 105 2.97 -2.81 4.46
N LEU A 106 2.29 -1.86 5.13
CA LEU A 106 1.67 -0.69 4.49
C LEU A 106 2.65 0.45 4.19
N LEU A 107 3.90 0.36 4.67
CA LEU A 107 4.90 1.41 4.49
C LEU A 107 5.12 1.80 3.01
N PRO A 108 5.30 0.86 2.05
CA PRO A 108 5.49 1.22 0.64
C PRO A 108 4.30 1.99 0.07
N THR A 109 3.07 1.60 0.41
CA THR A 109 1.85 2.29 -0.01
C THR A 109 1.80 3.72 0.52
N MET A 110 2.18 3.93 1.78
CA MET A 110 2.25 5.26 2.38
C MET A 110 3.29 6.16 1.71
N ILE A 111 4.47 5.61 1.41
CA ILE A 111 5.53 6.34 0.72
C ILE A 111 5.09 6.69 -0.70
N ALA A 112 4.48 5.76 -1.44
CA ALA A 112 3.98 6.02 -2.78
C ALA A 112 2.95 7.16 -2.80
N LEU A 113 1.98 7.13 -1.88
CA LEU A 113 0.97 8.17 -1.77
C LEU A 113 1.58 9.54 -1.40
N ARG A 114 2.56 9.55 -0.50
CA ARG A 114 3.33 10.75 -0.12
C ARG A 114 4.05 11.35 -1.34
N GLN A 115 4.83 10.55 -2.06
CA GLN A 115 5.57 11.01 -3.24
C GLN A 115 4.64 11.52 -4.35
N TRP A 116 3.47 10.89 -4.52
CA TRP A 116 2.44 11.37 -5.44
C TRP A 116 1.93 12.76 -5.03
N GLY A 117 1.57 12.95 -3.76
CA GLY A 117 1.10 14.24 -3.26
C GLY A 117 2.17 15.34 -3.33
N GLU A 118 3.43 15.01 -3.05
CA GLU A 118 4.55 15.95 -3.20
C GLU A 118 4.73 16.42 -4.64
N ARG A 119 4.59 15.49 -5.60
CA ARG A 119 4.76 15.80 -7.02
C ARG A 119 3.61 16.62 -7.59
N TRP A 120 2.37 16.31 -7.22
CA TRP A 120 1.18 16.80 -7.92
C TRP A 120 0.33 17.79 -7.11
N GLU A 121 0.34 17.73 -5.78
CA GLU A 121 -0.53 18.57 -4.93
C GLU A 121 0.23 19.76 -4.33
N LEU A 122 1.48 19.56 -3.91
CA LEU A 122 2.24 20.58 -3.17
C LEU A 122 2.98 21.56 -4.09
N CYS A 123 3.24 21.20 -5.37
CA CYS A 123 3.99 22.00 -6.35
C CYS A 123 5.25 22.70 -5.75
N ALA A 124 5.85 22.05 -4.75
CA ALA A 124 6.93 22.57 -3.91
C ALA A 124 7.83 21.40 -3.50
N PRO A 125 9.12 21.65 -3.19
CA PRO A 125 10.02 20.58 -2.77
C PRO A 125 9.50 19.88 -1.51
N ALA A 126 9.62 18.54 -1.52
CA ALA A 126 9.28 17.67 -0.40
C ALA A 126 9.84 18.22 0.92
N PHE A 127 8.97 18.48 1.91
CA PHE A 127 9.39 18.91 3.24
C PHE A 127 8.58 18.23 4.34
N PRO A 128 9.23 17.58 5.32
CA PRO A 128 10.67 17.21 5.34
C PRO A 128 11.03 16.22 4.20
N ILE A 129 12.31 16.04 3.87
CA ILE A 129 12.74 15.04 2.87
C ILE A 129 12.94 13.69 3.55
N LEU A 130 12.30 12.64 3.02
CA LEU A 130 12.54 11.26 3.49
C LEU A 130 13.83 10.71 2.86
N VAL A 131 14.74 10.22 3.69
CA VAL A 131 16.07 9.76 3.30
C VAL A 131 16.36 8.35 3.80
N ASP A 132 17.25 7.63 3.12
CA ASP A 132 17.85 6.40 3.64
C ASP A 132 18.70 6.75 4.89
N ALA A 133 18.45 6.06 6.00
CA ALA A 133 19.19 6.26 7.25
C ALA A 133 20.69 5.94 7.11
N ARG A 134 21.08 5.06 6.17
CA ARG A 134 22.46 4.64 5.94
C ARG A 134 23.34 5.75 5.39
N ASP A 135 22.85 6.49 4.38
CA ASP A 135 23.67 7.45 3.63
C ASP A 135 23.05 8.86 3.51
N ARG A 136 21.86 9.06 4.09
CA ARG A 136 21.08 10.31 4.07
C ARG A 136 20.71 10.80 2.68
N ARG A 137 20.69 9.91 1.68
CA ARG A 137 20.21 10.27 0.34
C ARG A 137 18.69 10.14 0.27
N PRO A 138 18.00 10.97 -0.54
CA PRO A 138 16.56 10.83 -0.76
C PRO A 138 16.23 9.41 -1.22
N ILE A 139 15.14 8.87 -0.69
CA ILE A 139 14.65 7.57 -1.15
C ILE A 139 14.27 7.63 -2.63
N ALA A 140 14.47 6.52 -3.35
CA ALA A 140 14.05 6.42 -4.74
C ALA A 140 12.52 6.51 -4.88
N PRO A 141 11.99 6.93 -6.05
CA PRO A 141 10.57 6.83 -6.34
C PRO A 141 10.07 5.40 -6.17
N VAL A 142 8.93 5.23 -5.48
CA VAL A 142 8.26 3.93 -5.42
C VAL A 142 7.80 3.57 -6.83
N ALA A 143 8.15 2.36 -7.26
CA ALA A 143 7.84 1.85 -8.58
C ALA A 143 7.39 0.39 -8.49
N VAL A 144 6.53 -0.02 -9.43
CA VAL A 144 6.22 -1.43 -9.62
C VAL A 144 7.44 -2.10 -10.24
N GLN A 145 7.87 -3.21 -9.68
CA GLN A 145 9.05 -3.97 -10.13
C GLN A 145 8.63 -5.35 -10.61
N ALA A 146 9.26 -5.80 -11.68
CA ALA A 146 9.23 -7.19 -12.12
C ALA A 146 10.04 -8.08 -11.16
N HIS A 147 9.84 -9.40 -11.27
CA HIS A 147 10.60 -10.39 -10.51
C HIS A 147 12.12 -10.33 -10.79
N ASP A 148 12.52 -9.80 -11.94
CA ASP A 148 13.92 -9.60 -12.37
C ASP A 148 14.49 -8.21 -12.00
N GLY A 149 13.71 -7.38 -11.29
CA GLY A 149 14.12 -6.05 -10.83
C GLY A 149 13.92 -4.91 -11.84
N ARG A 150 13.40 -5.18 -13.05
CA ARG A 150 13.03 -4.09 -13.98
C ARG A 150 11.86 -3.27 -13.43
N ILE A 151 11.85 -1.98 -13.72
CA ILE A 151 10.71 -1.10 -13.42
C ILE A 151 9.64 -1.29 -14.49
N LEU A 152 8.40 -1.52 -14.06
CA LEU A 152 7.25 -1.74 -14.93
C LEU A 152 6.38 -0.48 -15.01
N GLY A 153 5.98 -0.14 -16.23
CA GLY A 153 4.93 0.84 -16.51
C GLY A 153 3.58 0.18 -16.74
N LYS A 154 2.53 0.98 -16.94
CA LYS A 154 1.17 0.47 -17.19
C LYS A 154 1.09 -0.45 -18.41
N GLY A 155 1.91 -0.23 -19.43
CA GLY A 155 1.94 -1.05 -20.65
C GLY A 155 2.56 -2.44 -20.45
N ASP A 156 3.33 -2.63 -19.38
CA ASP A 156 4.02 -3.90 -19.09
C ASP A 156 3.19 -4.81 -18.16
N LEU A 157 2.03 -4.35 -17.70
CA LEU A 157 1.17 -5.05 -16.73
C LEU A 157 -0.03 -5.67 -17.43
N ILE A 158 -0.12 -6.99 -17.36
CA ILE A 158 -1.29 -7.78 -17.78
C ILE A 158 -1.88 -8.51 -16.59
N TRP A 159 -3.18 -8.78 -16.64
CA TRP A 159 -3.82 -9.73 -15.72
C TRP A 159 -3.68 -11.14 -16.31
N ALA A 160 -3.32 -12.09 -15.46
CA ALA A 160 -3.22 -13.51 -15.81
C ALA A 160 -4.00 -14.32 -14.76
N LEU A 161 -4.64 -15.40 -15.18
CA LEU A 161 -5.22 -16.37 -14.26
C LEU A 161 -4.12 -17.24 -13.66
N PRO A 162 -4.32 -17.88 -12.48
CA PRO A 162 -3.31 -18.73 -11.88
C PRO A 162 -2.74 -19.82 -12.81
N GLU A 163 -3.57 -20.35 -13.71
CA GLU A 163 -3.17 -21.35 -14.72
C GLU A 163 -2.28 -20.78 -15.84
N ASP A 164 -2.29 -19.46 -16.05
CA ASP A 164 -1.51 -18.75 -17.08
C ASP A 164 -0.19 -18.18 -16.52
N VAL A 165 0.09 -18.36 -15.22
CA VAL A 165 1.32 -17.87 -14.57
C VAL A 165 2.41 -18.94 -14.69
N ASP A 166 3.47 -18.61 -15.42
CA ASP A 166 4.69 -19.44 -15.44
C ASP A 166 5.31 -19.47 -14.03
N ASP A 167 5.41 -20.67 -13.46
CA ASP A 167 5.98 -20.87 -12.12
C ASP A 167 7.48 -20.54 -12.13
N PRO A 168 7.96 -19.58 -11.31
CA PRO A 168 9.39 -19.31 -11.19
C PRO A 168 10.02 -20.46 -10.42
N THR A 169 10.65 -21.39 -11.12
CA THR A 169 11.38 -22.51 -10.52
C THR A 169 12.59 -22.01 -9.71
#